data_AF-A0A7J7CXK3-F1
#
_entry.id   AF-A0A7J7CXK3-F1
#
_cell.length_a   1.000
_cell.length_b   1.000
_cell.length_c   1.000
_cell.angle_alpha   90.00
_cell.angle_beta   90.00
_cell.angle_gamma   90.00
#
_symmetry.space_group_name_H-M   'P 1'
#
loop_
_entity.id
_entity.type
_entity.pdbx_description
1 polymer ?
#
loop_
_entity_poly.entity_id
_entity_poly.type
_entity_poly.pdbx_seq_one_letter_code
_entity_poly.pdbx_strand_id
1 'polypeptide(L)'
;MASCDEIGFELPDDVLVEILCRLPEKPLIRFKCVSNSWHNLINNVCVPKLSTTAPVCGFLVHSRWGYPIKDKIKYVMKYGTLTSPDAQAEAKGFVKSYEALLPFHPAPSDFLDCCNGLLLFLRRQSQSQSQSQSQSLSPVYLQYYVCNPTTKQCVEIPGFVAKDNPPATKQRVEILGFVAKEKTSYTCLAFDPSKSPHYKVVRMVYTRRQHGDYYGTVWELNIFSSDTGNWITREMPIKAQVHRVPIKYNHENEKYYDDGYGRIKYSWIMRAIYLDGVLYRLSTLKLLLCFDLNEMNVRAIELPEKGTRDMGIIGASRGRLYYASHDGTKVLTWLLEDHTLKLASPWILKPILCNDPSIEDPMLRLLYLVRKYHPFGFGPYAWHPTSEVLFLGVHNIIFSYHLESKRLEIVLDRIGIEVHRGRLYPYSRCLVSLKDFLPRHYGSNQSLEKARPRAHRGID
;
A
#
# COMPACT_ATOMS: atom_id res chain seq x y z
N MET A 1 51.15 43.66 -1.57
CA MET A 1 50.32 42.61 -2.19
C MET A 1 49.20 42.30 -1.23
N ALA A 2 48.02 42.88 -1.47
CA ALA A 2 46.80 42.53 -0.73
C ALA A 2 46.28 41.20 -1.30
N SER A 3 45.96 40.24 -0.44
CA SER A 3 45.24 39.04 -0.87
C SER A 3 43.82 39.46 -1.27
N CYS A 4 43.42 39.13 -2.49
CA CYS A 4 42.01 39.09 -2.83
C CYS A 4 41.38 37.98 -2.00
N ASP A 5 40.73 38.36 -0.90
CA ASP A 5 39.72 37.51 -0.28
C ASP A 5 38.56 37.41 -1.31
N GLU A 6 38.56 36.33 -2.09
CA GLU A 6 37.37 35.92 -2.83
C GLU A 6 36.28 35.61 -1.80
N ILE A 7 35.40 36.59 -1.56
CA ILE A 7 34.13 36.36 -0.89
C ILE A 7 33.30 35.51 -1.86
N GLY A 8 33.49 34.20 -1.81
CA GLY A 8 32.61 33.25 -2.45
C GLY A 8 31.23 33.42 -1.85
N PHE A 9 30.31 34.02 -2.60
CA PHE A 9 28.90 34.01 -2.25
C PHE A 9 28.40 32.57 -2.37
N GLU A 10 28.48 31.81 -1.29
CA GLU A 10 27.78 30.54 -1.18
C GLU A 10 26.28 30.81 -1.06
N LEU A 11 25.50 30.30 -2.02
CA LEU A 11 24.05 30.35 -1.97
C LEU A 11 23.55 29.53 -0.77
N PRO A 12 22.62 30.08 0.04
CA PRO A 12 21.95 29.31 1.09
C PRO A 12 21.27 28.04 0.55
N ASP A 13 21.27 26.98 1.36
CA ASP A 13 20.74 25.66 0.97
C ASP A 13 19.27 25.69 0.55
N ASP A 14 18.45 26.56 1.15
CA ASP A 14 17.04 26.73 0.81
C ASP A 14 16.85 27.27 -0.61
N VAL A 15 17.62 28.31 -0.97
CA VAL A 15 17.64 28.88 -2.33
C VAL A 15 18.16 27.84 -3.33
N LEU A 16 19.22 27.12 -2.97
CA LEU A 16 19.76 26.07 -3.81
C LEU A 16 18.74 24.94 -4.05
N VAL A 17 18.01 24.52 -3.02
CA VAL A 17 16.93 23.52 -3.15
C VAL A 17 15.82 24.01 -4.07
N GLU A 18 15.42 25.28 -3.98
CA GLU A 18 14.43 25.85 -4.90
C GLU A 18 14.88 25.82 -6.36
N ILE A 19 16.15 26.16 -6.62
CA ILE A 19 16.74 26.09 -7.96
C ILE A 19 16.77 24.64 -8.44
N LEU A 20 17.31 23.73 -7.63
CA LEU A 20 17.45 22.31 -7.96
C LEU A 20 16.11 21.63 -8.24
N CYS A 21 15.06 21.95 -7.46
CA CYS A 21 13.73 21.37 -7.65
C CYS A 21 13.01 21.87 -8.91
N ARG A 22 13.49 22.94 -9.57
CA ARG A 22 12.93 23.41 -10.84
C ARG A 22 13.60 22.77 -12.05
N LEU A 23 14.70 22.05 -11.86
CA LEU A 23 15.41 21.40 -12.94
C LEU A 23 14.69 20.13 -13.41
N PRO A 24 14.80 19.78 -14.70
CA PRO A 24 14.39 18.46 -15.16
C PRO A 24 15.16 17.36 -14.42
N GLU A 25 14.54 16.19 -14.28
CA GLU A 25 15.05 15.08 -13.47
C GLU A 25 16.47 14.64 -13.88
N LYS A 26 16.75 14.55 -15.19
CA LYS A 26 18.06 14.07 -15.69
C LYS A 26 19.22 14.99 -15.27
N PRO A 27 19.18 16.33 -15.53
CA PRO A 27 20.13 17.27 -14.96
C PRO A 27 20.27 17.17 -13.44
N LEU A 28 19.15 17.12 -12.72
CA LEU A 28 19.16 17.05 -11.26
C LEU A 28 19.93 15.83 -10.74
N ILE A 29 19.71 14.65 -11.35
CA ILE A 29 20.45 13.44 -10.96
C ILE A 29 21.96 13.56 -11.26
N ARG A 30 22.35 14.21 -12.37
CA ARG A 30 23.77 14.42 -12.70
C ARG A 30 24.45 15.40 -11.74
N PHE A 31 23.71 16.37 -11.21
CA PHE A 31 24.23 17.36 -10.26
C PHE A 31 24.60 16.77 -8.90
N LYS A 32 24.23 15.52 -8.61
CA LYS A 32 24.77 14.76 -7.47
C LYS A 32 26.30 14.62 -7.52
N CYS A 33 26.92 14.79 -8.68
CA CYS A 33 28.37 14.69 -8.87
C CYS A 33 29.13 16.00 -8.65
N VAL A 34 28.43 17.13 -8.41
CA VAL A 34 29.05 18.45 -8.25
C VAL A 34 29.82 18.55 -6.93
N SER A 35 29.21 18.13 -5.82
CA SER A 35 29.83 18.09 -4.50
C SER A 35 29.07 17.15 -3.55
N ASN A 36 29.68 16.81 -2.41
CA ASN A 36 29.00 16.05 -1.36
C ASN A 36 27.79 16.80 -0.78
N SER A 37 27.86 18.13 -0.69
CA SER A 37 26.74 18.96 -0.23
C SER A 37 25.55 18.84 -1.19
N TRP A 38 25.79 19.02 -2.50
CA TRP A 38 24.76 18.86 -3.52
C TRP A 38 24.20 17.44 -3.56
N HIS A 39 25.06 16.42 -3.44
CA HIS A 39 24.63 15.04 -3.34
C HIS A 39 23.62 14.82 -2.20
N ASN A 40 23.91 15.36 -1.01
CA ASN A 40 23.07 15.25 0.17
C ASN A 40 21.75 16.02 0.02
N LEU A 41 21.79 17.28 -0.44
CA LEU A 41 20.60 18.08 -0.68
C LEU A 41 19.68 17.45 -1.73
N ILE A 42 20.25 16.93 -2.80
CA ILE A 42 19.47 16.30 -3.87
C ILE A 42 18.80 15.03 -3.36
N ASN A 43 19.53 14.13 -2.68
CA ASN A 43 19.00 12.84 -2.23
C ASN A 43 18.03 12.96 -1.05
N ASN A 44 18.28 13.87 -0.10
CA ASN A 44 17.53 13.94 1.15
C ASN A 44 16.45 15.03 1.16
N VAL A 45 16.48 15.98 0.22
CA VAL A 45 15.51 17.08 0.16
C VAL A 45 14.83 17.18 -1.20
N CYS A 46 15.59 17.38 -2.29
CA CYS A 46 15.00 17.67 -3.60
C CYS A 46 14.22 16.47 -4.17
N VAL A 47 14.83 15.29 -4.17
CA VAL A 47 14.22 14.04 -4.67
C VAL A 47 12.96 13.67 -3.88
N PRO A 48 12.98 13.67 -2.53
CA PRO A 48 11.79 13.60 -1.71
C PRO A 48 10.69 14.59 -2.09
N LYS A 49 11.02 15.89 -2.16
CA LYS A 49 10.07 16.97 -2.47
C LYS A 49 9.41 16.75 -3.82
N LEU A 50 10.20 16.47 -4.86
CA LEU A 50 9.69 16.17 -6.21
C LEU A 50 8.79 14.93 -6.25
N SER A 51 9.13 13.89 -5.46
CA SER A 51 8.31 12.67 -5.38
C SER A 51 6.95 12.94 -4.74
N THR A 52 6.89 13.83 -3.75
CA THR A 52 5.64 14.17 -3.05
C THR A 52 4.70 15.03 -3.89
N THR A 53 5.26 15.82 -4.81
CA THR A 53 4.51 16.68 -5.73
C THR A 53 4.24 16.01 -7.08
N ALA A 54 4.71 14.78 -7.29
CA ALA A 54 4.53 14.08 -8.55
C ALA A 54 3.03 13.85 -8.83
N PRO A 55 2.53 14.23 -10.03
CA PRO A 55 1.13 14.05 -10.36
C PRO A 55 0.78 12.56 -10.39
N VAL A 56 -0.48 12.24 -10.11
CA VAL A 56 -0.99 10.90 -10.38
C VAL A 56 -0.94 10.70 -11.89
N CYS A 57 -0.22 9.67 -12.34
CA CYS A 57 -0.06 9.39 -13.77
C CYS A 57 -0.77 8.10 -14.23
N GLY A 58 -1.37 7.36 -13.28
CA GLY A 58 -2.17 6.18 -13.60
C GLY A 58 -2.68 5.46 -12.36
N PHE A 59 -3.20 4.26 -12.60
CA PHE A 59 -3.71 3.39 -11.56
C PHE A 59 -3.14 1.98 -11.68
N LEU A 60 -2.78 1.39 -10.54
CA LEU A 60 -2.66 -0.06 -10.43
C LEU A 60 -4.03 -0.62 -10.05
N VAL A 61 -4.53 -1.50 -10.89
CA VAL A 61 -5.83 -2.13 -10.76
C VAL A 61 -5.61 -3.59 -10.41
N HIS A 62 -6.13 -4.03 -9.27
CA HIS A 62 -6.11 -5.43 -8.88
C HIS A 62 -7.55 -6.00 -8.93
N SER A 63 -7.85 -6.81 -9.94
CA SER A 63 -9.20 -7.33 -10.19
C SER A 63 -9.32 -8.83 -9.82
N ARG A 64 -10.55 -9.25 -9.51
CA ARG A 64 -10.98 -10.63 -9.49
C ARG A 64 -11.69 -10.91 -10.82
N TRP A 65 -11.11 -11.75 -11.66
CA TRP A 65 -11.62 -12.15 -12.97
C TRP A 65 -12.18 -13.59 -12.93
N GLY A 66 -13.41 -13.77 -13.41
CA GLY A 66 -14.08 -15.08 -13.57
C GLY A 66 -15.51 -15.14 -12.98
N TYR A 67 -16.47 -15.67 -13.75
CA TYR A 67 -17.80 -16.08 -13.26
C TYR A 67 -17.66 -17.23 -12.25
N PRO A 68 -18.58 -17.43 -11.30
CA PRO A 68 -18.57 -18.56 -10.38
C PRO A 68 -19.00 -19.84 -11.12
N ILE A 69 -18.15 -20.30 -12.05
CA ILE A 69 -18.15 -21.67 -12.53
C ILE A 69 -16.99 -22.35 -11.80
N LYS A 70 -17.22 -23.58 -11.35
CA LYS A 70 -16.52 -24.33 -10.30
C LYS A 70 -14.99 -24.41 -10.35
N ASP A 71 -14.30 -23.80 -11.31
CA ASP A 71 -12.83 -23.83 -11.40
C ASP A 71 -12.19 -22.45 -11.61
N LYS A 72 -11.53 -22.02 -10.52
CA LYS A 72 -10.47 -21.01 -10.40
C LYS A 72 -10.85 -19.55 -10.65
N ILE A 73 -11.05 -18.84 -9.53
CA ILE A 73 -10.95 -17.38 -9.44
C ILE A 73 -9.54 -16.97 -9.90
N LYS A 74 -9.44 -16.14 -10.95
CA LYS A 74 -8.17 -15.58 -11.40
C LYS A 74 -8.06 -14.14 -10.93
N TYR A 75 -6.99 -13.78 -10.26
CA TYR A 75 -6.68 -12.38 -10.00
C TYR A 75 -5.95 -11.81 -11.22
N VAL A 76 -6.11 -10.52 -11.52
CA VAL A 76 -5.39 -9.83 -12.59
C VAL A 76 -4.91 -8.47 -12.10
N MET A 77 -3.67 -8.11 -12.42
CA MET A 77 -3.13 -6.78 -12.20
C MET A 77 -2.95 -6.07 -13.54
N LYS A 78 -3.33 -4.79 -13.62
CA LYS A 78 -3.03 -3.92 -14.77
C LYS A 78 -2.66 -2.51 -14.33
N TYR A 79 -1.79 -1.87 -15.10
CA TYR A 79 -1.56 -0.44 -15.04
C TYR A 79 -2.42 0.26 -16.09
N GLY A 80 -3.24 1.22 -15.66
CA GLY A 80 -4.03 2.08 -16.54
C GLY A 80 -3.50 3.50 -16.50
N THR A 81 -3.10 4.05 -17.65
CA THR A 81 -2.69 5.44 -17.80
C THR A 81 -3.93 6.34 -17.86
N LEU A 82 -3.90 7.47 -17.16
CA LEU A 82 -4.97 8.46 -17.24
C LEU A 82 -5.11 9.02 -18.67
N THR A 83 -6.32 9.42 -19.03
CA THR A 83 -6.63 9.94 -20.37
C THR A 83 -6.03 11.32 -20.66
N SER A 84 -5.61 12.08 -19.64
CA SER A 84 -5.09 13.43 -19.83
C SER A 84 -3.71 13.46 -20.54
N PRO A 85 -3.44 14.44 -21.43
CA PRO A 85 -2.18 14.53 -22.15
C PRO A 85 -0.94 14.59 -21.24
N ASP A 86 -1.02 15.34 -20.13
CA ASP A 86 0.06 15.46 -19.16
C ASP A 86 0.38 14.12 -18.50
N ALA A 87 -0.65 13.37 -18.08
CA ALA A 87 -0.45 12.06 -17.49
C ALA A 87 0.11 11.03 -18.49
N GLN A 88 -0.26 11.14 -19.77
CA GLN A 88 0.32 10.30 -20.82
C GLN A 88 1.80 10.64 -21.08
N ALA A 89 2.19 11.91 -21.04
CA ALA A 89 3.59 12.32 -21.14
C ALA A 89 4.40 11.79 -19.93
N GLU A 90 3.84 11.90 -18.74
CA GLU A 90 4.38 11.39 -17.48
C GLU A 90 4.53 9.85 -17.48
N ALA A 91 3.57 9.15 -18.07
CA ALA A 91 3.57 7.70 -18.18
C ALA A 91 4.59 7.16 -19.20
N LYS A 92 5.14 7.98 -20.11
CA LYS A 92 6.21 7.54 -21.05
C LYS A 92 7.48 7.08 -20.33
N GLY A 93 7.70 7.51 -19.08
CA GLY A 93 8.79 7.05 -18.22
C GLY A 93 8.48 5.79 -17.39
N PHE A 94 7.23 5.32 -17.37
CA PHE A 94 6.83 4.13 -16.64
C PHE A 94 7.29 2.86 -17.39
N VAL A 95 7.79 1.87 -16.66
CA VAL A 95 8.22 0.60 -17.26
C VAL A 95 7.02 -0.03 -17.96
N LYS A 96 7.18 -0.47 -19.22
CA LYS A 96 6.11 -1.09 -20.02
C LYS A 96 5.41 -2.27 -19.30
N SER A 97 6.07 -2.86 -18.30
CA SER A 97 5.47 -3.76 -17.31
C SER A 97 6.31 -3.74 -16.04
N TYR A 98 5.69 -3.58 -14.86
CA TYR A 98 6.36 -3.73 -13.56
C TYR A 98 6.98 -5.13 -13.39
N GLU A 99 6.52 -6.12 -14.16
CA GLU A 99 7.03 -7.50 -14.15
C GLU A 99 8.51 -7.56 -14.53
N ALA A 100 8.99 -6.64 -15.38
CA ALA A 100 10.39 -6.61 -15.79
C ALA A 100 11.35 -6.22 -14.65
N LEU A 101 10.83 -5.69 -13.53
CA LEU A 101 11.61 -5.32 -12.35
C LEU A 101 11.85 -6.51 -11.41
N LEU A 102 10.98 -7.52 -11.48
CA LEU A 102 10.98 -8.63 -10.53
C LEU A 102 11.88 -9.76 -11.05
N PRO A 103 12.59 -10.48 -10.17
CA PRO A 103 13.39 -11.65 -10.56
C PRO A 103 12.52 -12.89 -10.82
N PHE A 104 11.21 -12.71 -10.97
CA PHE A 104 10.22 -13.76 -11.22
C PHE A 104 9.01 -13.16 -11.93
N HIS A 105 8.20 -14.01 -12.56
CA HIS A 105 6.91 -13.61 -13.12
C HIS A 105 5.88 -13.59 -11.98
N PRO A 106 5.38 -12.41 -11.56
CA PRO A 106 4.45 -12.33 -10.44
C PRO A 106 3.10 -12.91 -10.82
N ALA A 107 2.54 -13.75 -9.96
CA ALA A 107 1.11 -14.00 -9.98
C ALA A 107 0.38 -12.75 -9.47
N PRO A 108 -0.85 -12.46 -9.93
CA PRO A 108 -1.55 -11.26 -9.46
C PRO A 108 -1.84 -11.24 -7.95
N SER A 109 -1.85 -12.41 -7.29
CA SER A 109 -1.91 -12.55 -5.83
C SER A 109 -0.59 -12.27 -5.10
N ASP A 110 0.50 -12.02 -5.82
CA ASP A 110 1.80 -11.68 -5.25
C ASP A 110 1.92 -10.19 -4.95
N PHE A 111 1.17 -9.34 -5.64
CA PHE A 111 1.11 -7.92 -5.28
C PHE A 111 0.34 -7.70 -3.99
N LEU A 112 0.91 -6.91 -3.09
CA LEU A 112 0.34 -6.65 -1.77
C LEU A 112 -0.08 -5.20 -1.57
N ASP A 113 0.74 -4.23 -2.02
CA ASP A 113 0.50 -2.83 -1.69
C ASP A 113 1.22 -1.85 -2.64
N CYS A 114 0.72 -0.61 -2.67
CA CYS A 114 1.34 0.54 -3.34
C CYS A 114 1.26 1.77 -2.43
N CYS A 115 2.42 2.33 -2.08
CA CYS A 115 2.53 3.46 -1.17
C CYS A 115 3.56 4.47 -1.70
N ASN A 116 3.11 5.69 -2.00
CA ASN A 116 3.94 6.81 -2.46
C ASN A 116 4.95 6.42 -3.57
N GLY A 117 4.47 5.69 -4.58
CA GLY A 117 5.23 5.25 -5.75
C GLY A 117 6.05 3.97 -5.58
N LEU A 118 6.11 3.41 -4.36
CA LEU A 118 6.73 2.10 -4.12
C LEU A 118 5.71 0.97 -4.20
N LEU A 119 6.13 -0.16 -4.75
CA LEU A 119 5.31 -1.38 -4.92
C LEU A 119 5.83 -2.50 -4.03
N LEU A 120 4.93 -3.23 -3.38
CA LEU A 120 5.25 -4.38 -2.54
C LEU A 120 4.75 -5.68 -3.16
N PHE A 121 5.64 -6.65 -3.29
CA PHE A 121 5.35 -7.99 -3.77
C PHE A 121 5.78 -9.06 -2.76
N LEU A 122 5.11 -10.21 -2.82
CA LEU A 122 5.40 -11.42 -2.06
C LEU A 122 5.52 -12.60 -3.01
N ARG A 123 6.71 -13.18 -3.10
CA ARG A 123 6.94 -14.47 -3.75
C ARG A 123 6.70 -15.58 -2.74
N ARG A 124 5.86 -16.54 -3.11
CA ARG A 124 5.62 -17.77 -2.34
C ARG A 124 6.39 -18.91 -3.01
N GLN A 125 7.35 -19.50 -2.32
CA GLN A 125 8.05 -20.69 -2.81
C GLN A 125 7.60 -21.91 -2.02
N SER A 126 7.05 -22.90 -2.74
CA SER A 126 6.90 -24.27 -2.22
C SER A 126 8.13 -25.04 -2.64
N GLN A 127 8.90 -25.60 -1.70
CA GLN A 127 9.92 -26.58 -2.07
C GLN A 127 9.20 -27.80 -2.67
N SER A 128 9.44 -28.07 -3.95
CA SER A 128 9.01 -29.31 -4.59
C SER A 128 9.71 -30.47 -3.88
N GLN A 129 8.91 -31.37 -3.29
CA GLN A 129 9.41 -32.59 -2.69
C GLN A 129 10.15 -33.40 -3.77
N SER A 130 11.43 -33.70 -3.53
CA SER A 130 12.00 -34.95 -4.02
C SER A 130 11.17 -36.07 -3.39
N GLN A 131 10.72 -37.01 -4.23
CA GLN A 131 9.83 -38.11 -3.85
C GLN A 131 10.43 -38.92 -2.70
N SER A 132 10.01 -38.63 -1.46
CA SER A 132 10.18 -39.52 -0.32
C SER A 132 8.96 -39.37 0.58
N GLN A 133 8.29 -40.49 0.81
CA GLN A 133 6.99 -40.60 1.47
C GLN A 133 7.09 -40.32 2.98
N SER A 134 7.35 -39.08 3.37
CA SER A 134 7.08 -38.62 4.73
C SER A 134 6.19 -37.37 4.66
N GLN A 135 5.02 -37.43 5.30
CA GLN A 135 4.04 -36.34 5.39
C GLN A 135 4.51 -35.24 6.35
N SER A 136 5.71 -34.72 6.13
CA SER A 136 6.20 -33.49 6.75
C SER A 136 5.74 -32.31 5.89
N LEU A 137 4.94 -31.39 6.47
CA LEU A 137 4.56 -30.14 5.82
C LEU A 137 5.84 -29.36 5.45
N SER A 138 6.16 -29.26 4.15
CA SER A 138 7.29 -28.46 3.68
C SER A 138 7.06 -26.98 4.06
N PRO A 139 8.07 -26.29 4.63
CA PRO A 139 7.93 -24.87 4.95
C PRO A 139 7.77 -24.05 3.67
N VAL A 140 6.73 -23.22 3.62
CA VAL A 140 6.54 -22.22 2.55
C VAL A 140 7.43 -21.03 2.87
N TYR A 141 8.41 -20.75 2.01
CA TYR A 141 9.26 -19.58 2.15
C TYR A 141 8.53 -18.36 1.57
N LEU A 142 8.38 -17.33 2.39
CA LEU A 142 7.77 -16.05 2.03
C LEU A 142 8.88 -15.03 1.79
N GLN A 143 9.03 -14.58 0.55
CA GLN A 143 10.06 -13.61 0.17
C GLN A 143 9.41 -12.32 -0.30
N TYR A 144 9.70 -11.21 0.39
CA TYR A 144 9.17 -9.89 0.04
C TYR A 144 10.13 -9.15 -0.89
N TYR A 145 9.55 -8.36 -1.80
CA TYR A 145 10.25 -7.47 -2.72
C TYR A 145 9.63 -6.09 -2.69
N VAL A 146 10.45 -5.05 -2.61
CA VAL A 146 10.01 -3.66 -2.79
C VAL A 146 10.60 -3.15 -4.09
N CYS A 147 9.73 -2.73 -5.01
CA CYS A 147 10.16 -2.19 -6.30
C CYS A 147 9.79 -0.72 -6.42
N ASN A 148 10.66 0.05 -7.06
CA ASN A 148 10.41 1.41 -7.51
C ASN A 148 10.46 1.42 -9.05
N PRO A 149 9.29 1.48 -9.72
CA PRO A 149 9.24 1.50 -11.18
C PRO A 149 9.90 2.71 -11.83
N THR A 150 9.90 3.86 -11.14
CA THR A 150 10.48 5.10 -11.65
C THR A 150 12.00 5.04 -11.69
N THR A 151 12.64 4.51 -10.64
CA THR A 151 14.10 4.33 -10.61
C THR A 151 14.57 3.01 -11.22
N LYS A 152 13.62 2.14 -11.62
CA LYS A 152 13.88 0.79 -12.14
C LYS A 152 14.64 -0.11 -11.16
N GLN A 153 14.42 0.08 -9.87
CA GLN A 153 15.04 -0.72 -8.82
C GLN A 153 14.03 -1.70 -8.25
N CYS A 154 14.48 -2.90 -7.90
CA CYS A 154 13.72 -3.79 -7.05
C CYS A 154 14.66 -4.49 -6.07
N VAL A 155 14.29 -4.45 -4.80
CA VAL A 155 15.11 -4.92 -3.70
C VAL A 155 14.42 -6.06 -2.98
N GLU A 156 15.18 -7.13 -2.77
CA GLU A 156 14.78 -8.24 -1.93
C GLU A 156 14.91 -7.86 -0.44
N ILE A 157 13.82 -8.02 0.31
CA ILE A 157 13.83 -7.75 1.75
C ILE A 157 14.39 -8.96 2.48
N PRO A 158 15.36 -8.81 3.40
CA PRO A 158 15.89 -9.93 4.17
C PRO A 158 14.76 -10.78 4.76
N GLY A 159 14.90 -12.11 4.67
CA GLY A 159 13.89 -13.04 5.18
C GLY A 159 13.61 -12.80 6.68
N PHE A 160 12.34 -12.89 7.06
CA PHE A 160 11.96 -12.80 8.48
C PHE A 160 12.36 -14.10 9.19
N VAL A 161 13.46 -14.06 9.95
CA VAL A 161 13.85 -15.12 10.89
C VAL A 161 13.42 -14.68 12.29
N ALA A 162 12.34 -15.26 12.82
CA ALA A 162 11.96 -15.03 14.21
C ALA A 162 13.12 -15.47 15.12
N LYS A 163 13.76 -14.53 15.82
CA LYS A 163 14.94 -14.78 16.66
C LYS A 163 14.65 -15.72 17.84
N ASP A 164 13.37 -15.89 18.19
CA ASP A 164 12.91 -16.82 19.23
C ASP A 164 12.06 -17.93 18.60
N ASN A 165 12.72 -18.92 18.01
CA ASN A 165 12.09 -20.18 17.62
C ASN A 165 12.24 -21.21 18.75
N PRO A 166 11.31 -21.32 19.71
CA PRO A 166 11.19 -22.57 20.46
C PRO A 166 10.88 -23.70 19.47
N PRO A 167 11.31 -24.94 19.74
CA PRO A 167 11.13 -26.07 18.84
C PRO A 167 9.68 -26.14 18.38
N ALA A 168 9.50 -26.30 17.07
CA ALA A 168 8.22 -26.25 16.37
C ALA A 168 7.19 -27.18 17.03
N THR A 169 6.39 -26.64 17.94
CA THR A 169 5.18 -27.31 18.40
C THR A 169 4.22 -27.39 17.22
N LYS A 170 3.63 -28.58 16.98
CA LYS A 170 2.72 -28.90 15.86
C LYS A 170 1.66 -27.79 15.59
N GLN A 171 1.27 -27.06 16.63
CA GLN A 171 0.30 -25.96 16.58
C GLN A 171 0.77 -24.72 15.79
N ARG A 172 2.07 -24.38 15.75
CA ARG A 172 2.58 -23.21 14.99
C ARG A 172 2.78 -23.51 13.50
N VAL A 173 3.13 -24.74 13.15
CA VAL A 173 3.29 -25.19 11.76
C VAL A 173 1.92 -25.23 11.06
N GLU A 174 0.85 -25.59 11.78
CA GLU A 174 -0.52 -25.45 11.26
C GLU A 174 -0.91 -23.99 11.04
N ILE A 175 -0.50 -23.04 11.89
CA ILE A 175 -0.80 -21.62 11.69
C ILE A 175 -0.09 -21.09 10.43
N LEU A 176 1.18 -21.41 10.20
CA LEU A 176 1.88 -20.99 8.98
C LEU A 176 1.38 -21.73 7.73
N GLY A 177 1.05 -23.02 7.84
CA GLY A 177 0.55 -23.86 6.74
C GLY A 177 -0.90 -23.57 6.32
N PHE A 178 -1.80 -23.27 7.26
CA PHE A 178 -3.18 -22.87 6.96
C PHE A 178 -3.31 -21.39 6.60
N VAL A 179 -2.48 -20.50 7.15
CA VAL A 179 -2.46 -19.08 6.73
C VAL A 179 -1.92 -18.94 5.31
N ALA A 180 -0.99 -19.81 4.90
CA ALA A 180 -0.40 -19.78 3.56
C ALA A 180 -1.35 -20.12 2.40
N LYS A 181 -2.44 -20.88 2.63
CA LYS A 181 -3.29 -21.33 1.51
C LYS A 181 -4.34 -20.32 1.03
N GLU A 182 -4.87 -19.44 1.88
CA GLU A 182 -5.91 -18.47 1.42
C GLU A 182 -5.93 -17.10 2.11
N LYS A 183 -5.13 -16.86 3.16
CA LYS A 183 -5.18 -15.58 3.88
C LYS A 183 -3.95 -14.75 3.56
N THR A 184 -4.12 -13.90 2.56
CA THR A 184 -3.23 -12.79 2.21
C THR A 184 -2.51 -12.21 3.41
N SER A 185 -1.18 -12.24 3.37
CA SER A 185 -0.33 -11.50 4.29
C SER A 185 -0.87 -10.07 4.42
N TYR A 186 -1.26 -9.63 5.62
CA TYR A 186 -1.65 -8.24 5.90
C TYR A 186 -0.43 -7.31 5.91
N THR A 187 0.46 -7.52 4.94
CA THR A 187 1.68 -6.74 4.79
C THR A 187 1.39 -5.53 3.94
N CYS A 188 1.91 -4.39 4.36
CA CYS A 188 1.81 -3.12 3.65
C CYS A 188 3.11 -2.35 3.76
N LEU A 189 3.23 -1.31 2.94
CA LEU A 189 4.29 -0.33 3.01
C LEU A 189 3.88 0.80 3.96
N ALA A 190 4.88 1.34 4.66
CA ALA A 190 4.81 2.62 5.35
C ALA A 190 5.96 3.48 4.87
N PHE A 191 5.66 4.42 3.98
CA PHE A 191 6.64 5.26 3.32
C PHE A 191 6.04 6.64 3.05
N ASP A 192 6.72 7.68 3.50
CA ASP A 192 6.42 9.06 3.14
C ASP A 192 7.74 9.75 2.76
N PRO A 193 8.00 9.96 1.45
CA PRO A 193 9.23 10.57 1.00
C PRO A 193 9.45 11.95 1.64
N SER A 194 8.39 12.72 1.93
CA SER A 194 8.52 14.06 2.55
C SER A 194 9.16 14.03 3.94
N LYS A 195 9.09 12.89 4.63
CA LYS A 195 9.60 12.72 6.00
C LYS A 195 10.93 11.99 6.02
N SER A 196 11.12 11.01 5.14
CA SER A 196 12.32 10.17 5.11
C SER A 196 12.48 9.49 3.75
N PRO A 197 13.72 9.31 3.26
CA PRO A 197 13.98 8.43 2.11
C PRO A 197 13.83 6.94 2.47
N HIS A 198 13.59 6.60 3.74
CA HIS A 198 13.47 5.22 4.21
C HIS A 198 12.02 4.78 4.30
N TYR A 199 11.76 3.55 3.83
CA TYR A 199 10.47 2.90 3.88
C TYR A 199 10.48 1.79 4.93
N LYS A 200 9.29 1.43 5.40
CA LYS A 200 9.08 0.27 6.26
C LYS A 200 8.17 -0.74 5.55
N VAL A 201 8.45 -2.03 5.74
CA VAL A 201 7.53 -3.11 5.38
C VAL A 201 6.92 -3.64 6.67
N VAL A 202 5.60 -3.48 6.82
CA VAL A 202 4.89 -3.83 8.06
C VAL A 202 4.02 -5.03 7.80
N ARG A 203 4.39 -6.17 8.38
CA ARG A 203 3.62 -7.41 8.37
C ARG A 203 2.83 -7.53 9.65
N MET A 204 1.51 -7.50 9.53
CA MET A 204 0.58 -7.72 10.65
C MET A 204 0.21 -9.20 10.74
N VAL A 205 0.52 -9.81 11.88
CA VAL A 205 0.10 -11.16 12.23
C VAL A 205 -0.75 -11.07 13.48
N TYR A 206 -1.70 -11.97 13.65
CA TYR A 206 -2.36 -12.14 14.94
C TYR A 206 -2.15 -13.56 15.43
N THR A 207 -1.99 -13.67 16.74
CA THR A 207 -2.00 -14.96 17.44
C THR A 207 -3.19 -14.98 18.39
N ARG A 208 -3.77 -16.17 18.56
CA ARG A 208 -4.73 -16.41 19.63
C ARG A 208 -3.96 -16.84 20.86
N ARG A 209 -4.17 -16.15 21.97
CA ARG A 209 -3.63 -16.56 23.27
C ARG A 209 -4.80 -16.89 24.18
N GLN A 210 -4.70 -18.03 24.85
CA GLN A 210 -5.64 -18.41 25.89
C GLN A 210 -5.30 -17.63 27.16
N HIS A 211 -6.30 -17.00 27.77
CA HIS A 211 -6.19 -16.35 29.06
C HIS A 211 -7.37 -16.81 29.92
N GLY A 212 -7.14 -17.85 30.75
CA GLY A 212 -8.21 -18.55 31.45
C GLY A 212 -9.16 -19.24 30.47
N ASP A 213 -10.46 -18.99 30.63
CA ASP A 213 -11.54 -19.54 29.77
C ASP A 213 -11.77 -18.73 28.47
N TYR A 214 -11.03 -17.63 28.26
CA TYR A 214 -11.21 -16.75 27.12
C TYR A 214 -10.02 -16.79 26.15
N TYR A 215 -10.31 -16.68 24.85
CA TYR A 215 -9.28 -16.46 23.83
C TYR A 215 -9.16 -14.97 23.50
N GLY A 216 -8.01 -14.37 23.81
CA GLY A 216 -7.64 -13.04 23.37
C GLY A 216 -6.97 -13.05 21.99
N THR A 217 -7.20 -12.00 21.18
CA THR A 217 -6.44 -11.77 19.95
C THR A 217 -5.30 -10.79 20.23
N VAL A 218 -4.05 -11.27 20.11
CA VAL A 218 -2.85 -10.42 20.20
C VAL A 218 -2.34 -10.16 18.79
N TRP A 219 -2.17 -8.88 18.45
CA TRP A 219 -1.54 -8.51 17.19
C TRP A 219 -0.04 -8.41 17.37
N GLU A 220 0.69 -8.85 16.36
CA GLU A 220 2.14 -8.77 16.28
C GLU A 220 2.49 -8.04 14.98
N LEU A 221 3.20 -6.93 15.13
CA LEU A 221 3.74 -6.16 14.03
C LEU A 221 5.20 -6.56 13.82
N ASN A 222 5.46 -7.13 12.65
CA ASN A 222 6.81 -7.38 12.17
C ASN A 222 7.16 -6.25 11.20
N ILE A 223 8.09 -5.39 11.59
CA ILE A 223 8.43 -4.15 10.88
C ILE A 223 9.87 -4.23 10.39
N PHE A 224 10.05 -4.31 9.08
CA PHE A 224 11.34 -4.08 8.45
C PHE A 224 11.55 -2.58 8.27
N SER A 225 12.77 -2.08 8.53
CA SER A 225 13.16 -0.70 8.22
C SER A 225 14.26 -0.68 7.18
N SER A 226 14.04 0.02 6.06
CA SER A 226 15.05 0.18 5.01
C SER A 226 16.22 1.08 5.42
N ASP A 227 16.09 1.80 6.54
CA ASP A 227 17.19 2.54 7.14
C ASP A 227 18.25 1.58 7.72
N THR A 228 17.78 0.65 8.56
CA THR A 228 18.65 -0.26 9.32
C THR A 228 18.89 -1.59 8.62
N GLY A 229 18.05 -1.96 7.64
CA GLY A 229 18.06 -3.29 7.02
C GLY A 229 17.60 -4.43 7.96
N ASN A 230 16.98 -4.10 9.09
CA ASN A 230 16.60 -5.08 10.11
C ASN A 230 15.09 -5.13 10.35
N TRP A 231 14.63 -6.31 10.81
CA TRP A 231 13.28 -6.51 11.32
C TRP A 231 13.22 -6.26 12.82
N ILE A 232 12.12 -5.64 13.27
CA ILE A 232 11.70 -5.60 14.67
C ILE A 232 10.32 -6.25 14.80
N THR A 233 10.09 -6.94 15.92
CA THR A 233 8.81 -7.54 16.25
C THR A 233 8.23 -6.85 17.48
N ARG A 234 6.95 -6.48 17.42
CA ARG A 234 6.27 -5.77 18.51
C ARG A 234 4.86 -6.31 18.69
N GLU A 235 4.53 -6.69 19.92
CA GLU A 235 3.17 -7.07 20.29
C GLU A 235 2.33 -5.84 20.58
N MET A 236 1.16 -5.78 19.95
CA MET A 236 0.14 -4.75 20.08
C MET A 236 -1.06 -5.33 20.83
N PRO A 237 -1.13 -5.20 22.17
CA PRO A 237 -2.33 -5.57 22.89
C PRO A 237 -3.46 -4.63 22.47
N ILE A 238 -4.52 -5.19 21.88
CA ILE A 238 -5.74 -4.42 21.65
C ILE A 238 -6.36 -4.11 23.02
N LYS A 239 -6.42 -2.82 23.39
CA LYS A 239 -7.10 -2.38 24.62
C LYS A 239 -8.55 -2.91 24.61
N ALA A 240 -9.04 -3.37 25.76
CA ALA A 240 -10.34 -4.03 25.92
C ALA A 240 -11.57 -3.25 25.37
N GLN A 241 -11.44 -1.95 25.08
CA GLN A 241 -12.49 -1.14 24.45
C GLN A 241 -12.92 -1.66 23.06
N VAL A 242 -12.03 -2.35 22.32
CA VAL A 242 -12.38 -2.98 21.03
C VAL A 242 -13.19 -4.28 21.21
N HIS A 243 -13.26 -4.84 22.42
CA HIS A 243 -14.09 -6.00 22.76
C HIS A 243 -15.53 -5.61 23.14
N ARG A 244 -15.81 -4.31 23.32
CA ARG A 244 -17.10 -3.79 23.80
C ARG A 244 -17.95 -3.19 22.68
N VAL A 245 -18.06 -3.85 21.53
CA VAL A 245 -19.22 -3.62 20.66
C VAL A 245 -20.24 -4.68 21.03
N PRO A 246 -21.31 -4.35 21.79
CA PRO A 246 -22.40 -5.28 22.01
C PRO A 246 -23.01 -5.54 20.64
N ILE A 247 -22.96 -6.79 20.18
CA ILE A 247 -23.81 -7.21 19.08
C ILE A 247 -25.23 -7.08 19.61
N LYS A 248 -25.97 -6.05 19.19
CA LYS A 248 -27.42 -6.01 19.43
C LYS A 248 -28.03 -7.14 18.61
N TYR A 249 -28.33 -8.24 19.29
CA TYR A 249 -29.12 -9.34 18.76
C TYR A 249 -30.53 -8.82 18.46
N ASN A 250 -30.85 -8.58 17.19
CA ASN A 250 -32.25 -8.66 16.78
C ASN A 250 -32.52 -10.13 16.48
N HIS A 251 -33.00 -10.83 17.50
CA HIS A 251 -33.66 -12.11 17.33
C HIS A 251 -34.92 -11.85 16.53
N GLU A 252 -34.86 -11.95 15.20
CA GLU A 252 -36.06 -12.38 14.48
C GLU A 252 -35.79 -12.99 13.12
N ASN A 253 -34.80 -12.57 12.32
CA ASN A 253 -34.61 -13.21 11.01
C ASN A 253 -33.20 -13.01 10.40
N GLU A 254 -32.20 -13.80 10.80
CA GLU A 254 -31.10 -14.22 9.92
C GLU A 254 -30.26 -15.33 10.58
N LYS A 255 -30.33 -16.55 10.02
CA LYS A 255 -29.50 -17.69 10.42
C LYS A 255 -28.04 -17.43 10.03
N TYR A 256 -27.20 -17.03 10.97
CA TYR A 256 -25.76 -17.21 10.83
C TYR A 256 -25.33 -18.53 11.47
N TYR A 257 -24.39 -19.21 10.82
CA TYR A 257 -23.68 -20.36 11.37
C TYR A 257 -22.91 -19.91 12.62
N ASP A 258 -23.51 -20.08 13.79
CA ASP A 258 -22.77 -20.18 15.04
C ASP A 258 -22.02 -21.52 15.00
N ASP A 259 -20.70 -21.44 14.88
CA ASP A 259 -19.84 -22.62 14.91
C ASP A 259 -19.44 -23.03 16.33
N GLY A 260 -20.06 -22.45 17.36
CA GLY A 260 -19.89 -22.82 18.76
C GLY A 260 -18.60 -22.31 19.40
N TYR A 261 -17.86 -21.41 18.73
CA TYR A 261 -16.57 -20.90 19.21
C TYR A 261 -16.44 -19.38 19.15
N GLY A 262 -17.42 -18.58 19.60
CA GLY A 262 -17.25 -17.16 19.95
C GLY A 262 -16.39 -16.31 19.00
N ARG A 263 -16.50 -16.55 17.68
CA ARG A 263 -15.48 -16.14 16.70
C ARG A 263 -15.59 -14.65 16.37
N ILE A 264 -14.84 -13.79 17.04
CA ILE A 264 -14.54 -12.46 16.49
C ILE A 264 -13.50 -12.63 15.38
N LYS A 265 -13.94 -12.87 14.14
CA LYS A 265 -13.07 -12.76 12.97
C LYS A 265 -12.81 -11.28 12.68
N TYR A 266 -11.70 -10.75 13.18
CA TYR A 266 -11.10 -9.54 12.60
C TYR A 266 -10.51 -9.90 11.23
N SER A 267 -11.35 -10.06 10.21
CA SER A 267 -10.89 -10.02 8.83
C SER A 267 -10.70 -8.57 8.41
N TRP A 268 -9.58 -8.28 7.76
CA TRP A 268 -9.23 -6.94 7.34
C TRP A 268 -9.55 -6.75 5.88
N ILE A 269 -9.92 -5.54 5.53
CA ILE A 269 -9.90 -5.11 4.13
C ILE A 269 -8.44 -4.97 3.72
N MET A 270 -8.10 -5.47 2.52
CA MET A 270 -6.72 -5.70 2.11
C MET A 270 -5.85 -4.43 2.14
N ARG A 271 -6.43 -3.24 1.89
CA ARG A 271 -5.68 -1.99 1.77
C ARG A 271 -5.36 -1.37 3.13
N ALA A 272 -4.10 -1.00 3.32
CA ALA A 272 -3.67 -0.07 4.37
C ALA A 272 -3.43 1.31 3.78
N ILE A 273 -3.53 2.33 4.62
CA ILE A 273 -3.12 3.69 4.31
C ILE A 273 -2.10 4.11 5.36
N TYR A 274 -0.90 4.50 4.92
CA TYR A 274 0.09 5.12 5.78
C TYR A 274 -0.05 6.64 5.71
N LEU A 275 -0.13 7.30 6.86
CA LEU A 275 -0.18 8.75 6.97
C LEU A 275 0.42 9.18 8.31
N ASP A 276 1.42 10.08 8.26
CA ASP A 276 2.08 10.69 9.43
C ASP A 276 2.45 9.71 10.56
N GLY A 277 3.11 8.60 10.22
CA GLY A 277 3.57 7.62 11.20
C GLY A 277 2.52 6.58 11.61
N VAL A 278 1.28 6.73 11.17
CA VAL A 278 0.17 5.83 11.52
C VAL A 278 -0.26 4.99 10.32
N LEU A 279 -0.44 3.69 10.54
CA LEU A 279 -1.05 2.77 9.57
C LEU A 279 -2.53 2.57 9.88
N TYR A 280 -3.37 2.94 8.91
CA TYR A 280 -4.81 2.84 8.98
C TYR A 280 -5.31 1.65 8.18
N ARG A 281 -6.23 0.87 8.75
CA ARG A 281 -6.94 -0.21 8.04
C ARG A 281 -8.37 -0.36 8.53
N LEU A 282 -9.24 -0.79 7.61
CA LEU A 282 -10.62 -1.13 7.92
C LEU A 282 -10.75 -2.59 8.36
N SER A 283 -11.52 -2.80 9.43
CA SER A 283 -11.92 -4.12 9.94
C SER A 283 -13.33 -4.45 9.49
N THR A 284 -13.65 -5.73 9.25
CA THR A 284 -15.03 -6.21 9.00
C THR A 284 -16.04 -5.89 10.11
N LEU A 285 -15.58 -5.47 11.29
CA LEU A 285 -16.44 -4.98 12.37
C LEU A 285 -16.80 -3.49 12.25
N LYS A 286 -16.58 -2.88 11.08
CA LYS A 286 -16.85 -1.45 10.84
C LYS A 286 -16.06 -0.55 11.80
N LEU A 287 -14.80 -0.93 12.02
CA LEU A 287 -13.83 -0.14 12.79
C LEU A 287 -12.70 0.32 11.86
N LEU A 288 -12.26 1.55 12.06
CA LEU A 288 -10.96 2.02 11.60
C LEU A 288 -9.93 1.70 12.67
N LEU A 289 -8.97 0.84 12.35
CA LEU A 289 -7.87 0.50 13.21
C LEU A 289 -6.66 1.35 12.81
N CYS A 290 -6.08 2.05 13.79
CA CYS A 290 -4.93 2.92 13.60
C CYS A 290 -3.76 2.37 14.41
N PHE A 291 -2.71 1.95 13.73
CA PHE A 291 -1.46 1.47 14.33
C PHE A 291 -0.43 2.58 14.28
N ASP A 292 -0.11 3.16 15.42
CA ASP A 292 0.96 4.13 15.53
C ASP A 292 2.31 3.40 15.49
N LEU A 293 3.12 3.68 14.47
CA LEU A 293 4.44 3.05 14.30
C LEU A 293 5.55 3.77 15.06
N ASN A 294 5.27 4.93 15.66
CA ASN A 294 6.21 5.69 16.48
C ASN A 294 6.00 5.36 17.96
N GLU A 295 4.76 5.45 18.43
CA GLU A 295 4.37 5.15 19.81
C GLU A 295 4.15 3.65 20.04
N MET A 296 4.11 2.85 18.97
CA MET A 296 3.90 1.41 19.03
C MET A 296 2.60 1.05 19.78
N ASN A 297 1.51 1.72 19.41
CA ASN A 297 0.19 1.53 20.00
C ASN A 297 -0.89 1.29 18.93
N VAL A 298 -2.07 0.85 19.37
CA VAL A 298 -3.22 0.66 18.50
C VAL A 298 -4.45 1.32 19.10
N ARG A 299 -5.16 2.11 18.27
CA ARG A 299 -6.48 2.67 18.56
C ARG A 299 -7.51 2.15 17.57
N ALA A 300 -8.76 2.04 18.01
CA ALA A 300 -9.89 1.70 17.16
C ALA A 300 -10.91 2.84 17.21
N ILE A 301 -11.40 3.22 16.03
CA ILE A 301 -12.39 4.27 15.86
C ILE A 301 -13.60 3.65 15.17
N GLU A 302 -14.79 3.90 15.70
CA GLU A 302 -16.01 3.42 15.05
C GLU A 302 -16.25 4.16 13.73
N LEU A 303 -16.66 3.44 12.67
CA LEU A 303 -17.05 4.07 11.42
C LEU A 303 -18.44 4.73 11.54
N PRO A 304 -18.69 5.84 10.82
CA PRO A 304 -19.94 6.59 10.92
C PRO A 304 -21.17 5.83 10.40
N GLU A 305 -21.00 4.91 9.44
CA GLU A 305 -22.09 4.11 8.85
C GLU A 305 -21.99 2.63 9.23
N LYS A 306 -22.75 2.21 10.24
CA LYS A 306 -22.80 0.80 10.68
C LYS A 306 -23.87 -0.03 9.96
N GLY A 307 -24.92 0.62 9.41
CA GLY A 307 -26.08 -0.06 8.82
C GLY A 307 -25.91 -0.52 7.37
N THR A 308 -24.87 -0.07 6.68
CA THR A 308 -24.65 -0.40 5.27
C THR A 308 -24.00 -1.77 5.11
N ARG A 309 -24.38 -2.53 4.07
CA ARG A 309 -23.67 -3.77 3.71
C ARG A 309 -22.24 -3.50 3.20
N ASP A 310 -21.96 -2.30 2.70
CA ASP A 310 -20.63 -1.95 2.18
C ASP A 310 -19.68 -1.45 3.27
N MET A 311 -18.48 -2.00 3.31
CA MET A 311 -17.43 -1.55 4.22
C MET A 311 -16.88 -0.16 3.88
N GLY A 312 -17.02 0.27 2.62
CA GLY A 312 -16.43 1.52 2.12
C GLY A 312 -14.91 1.42 1.94
N ILE A 313 -14.27 2.57 1.72
CA ILE A 313 -12.84 2.71 1.53
C ILE A 313 -12.27 3.81 2.41
N ILE A 314 -10.97 3.70 2.71
CA ILE A 314 -10.18 4.79 3.27
C ILE A 314 -9.12 5.26 2.28
N GLY A 315 -8.69 6.51 2.41
CA GLY A 315 -7.58 7.06 1.65
C GLY A 315 -7.02 8.32 2.29
N ALA A 316 -5.74 8.58 2.05
CA ALA A 316 -5.13 9.84 2.41
C ALA A 316 -5.23 10.83 1.23
N SER A 317 -5.60 12.07 1.53
CA SER A 317 -5.61 13.17 0.57
C SER A 317 -5.18 14.45 1.28
N ARG A 318 -4.20 15.18 0.71
CA ARG A 318 -3.66 16.43 1.29
C ARG A 318 -3.26 16.31 2.76
N GLY A 319 -2.60 15.19 3.12
CA GLY A 319 -2.18 14.93 4.50
C GLY A 319 -3.31 14.63 5.48
N ARG A 320 -4.53 14.35 4.99
CA ARG A 320 -5.71 14.06 5.81
C ARG A 320 -6.30 12.71 5.45
N LEU A 321 -6.88 12.02 6.43
CA LEU A 321 -7.50 10.72 6.22
C LEU A 321 -9.00 10.87 5.95
N TYR A 322 -9.45 10.26 4.86
CA TYR A 322 -10.85 10.23 4.45
C TYR A 322 -11.40 8.81 4.47
N TYR A 323 -12.69 8.71 4.76
CA TYR A 323 -13.52 7.53 4.61
C TYR A 323 -14.61 7.82 3.58
N ALA A 324 -14.90 6.89 2.67
CA ALA A 324 -16.01 6.97 1.75
C ALA A 324 -16.79 5.66 1.75
N SER A 325 -18.11 5.75 1.74
CA SER A 325 -19.01 4.60 1.69
C SER A 325 -20.17 4.89 0.78
N HIS A 326 -20.94 3.86 0.43
CA HIS A 326 -22.23 4.03 -0.22
C HIS A 326 -23.31 3.28 0.56
N ASP A 327 -24.51 3.85 0.61
CA ASP A 327 -25.69 3.21 1.22
C ASP A 327 -26.57 2.49 0.18
N GLY A 328 -26.22 2.60 -1.11
CA GLY A 328 -26.95 2.08 -2.26
C GLY A 328 -27.64 3.19 -3.06
N THR A 329 -27.81 4.35 -2.46
CA THR A 329 -28.49 5.54 -2.99
C THR A 329 -27.64 6.80 -3.00
N LYS A 330 -26.55 6.87 -2.24
CA LYS A 330 -25.64 8.02 -2.19
C LYS A 330 -24.22 7.54 -1.94
N VAL A 331 -23.24 8.33 -2.36
CA VAL A 331 -21.87 8.20 -1.85
C VAL A 331 -21.69 9.23 -0.75
N LEU A 332 -21.36 8.73 0.43
CA LEU A 332 -21.12 9.50 1.62
C LEU A 332 -19.61 9.55 1.86
N THR A 333 -19.11 10.71 2.24
CA THR A 333 -17.68 10.93 2.50
C THR A 333 -17.49 11.58 3.86
N TRP A 334 -16.46 11.17 4.58
CA TRP A 334 -16.10 11.71 5.88
C TRP A 334 -14.61 11.99 5.96
N LEU A 335 -14.26 13.09 6.60
CA LEU A 335 -12.90 13.44 7.00
C LEU A 335 -12.71 12.98 8.44
N LEU A 336 -11.60 12.30 8.74
CA LEU A 336 -11.20 12.03 10.11
C LEU A 336 -10.47 13.26 10.67
N GLU A 337 -10.97 13.80 11.78
CA GLU A 337 -10.36 14.91 12.50
C GLU A 337 -9.72 14.40 13.79
N ASP A 338 -8.40 14.56 13.91
CA ASP A 338 -7.63 14.12 15.08
C ASP A 338 -7.52 15.25 16.11
N HIS A 339 -8.65 15.74 16.58
CA HIS A 339 -8.69 16.68 17.70
C HIS A 339 -8.97 15.90 18.99
N THR A 340 -7.91 15.78 19.78
CA THR A 340 -7.96 15.43 21.19
C THR A 340 -9.03 16.27 21.88
N LEU A 341 -10.10 15.59 22.32
CA LEU A 341 -11.14 16.05 23.24
C LEU A 341 -12.08 17.14 22.68
N LYS A 342 -13.27 16.76 22.14
CA LYS A 342 -14.55 17.51 22.30
C LYS A 342 -15.76 16.93 21.53
N LEU A 343 -15.60 16.08 20.53
CA LEU A 343 -16.72 15.53 19.74
C LEU A 343 -17.06 14.08 20.11
N ALA A 344 -18.35 13.73 20.02
CA ALA A 344 -18.84 12.37 20.23
C ALA A 344 -18.40 11.38 19.13
N SER A 345 -18.01 11.89 17.96
CA SER A 345 -17.44 11.14 16.83
C SER A 345 -16.35 11.98 16.17
N PRO A 346 -15.17 11.40 15.84
CA PRO A 346 -14.08 12.11 15.17
C PRO A 346 -14.29 12.29 13.65
N TRP A 347 -15.46 11.88 13.13
CA TRP A 347 -15.76 11.94 11.70
C TRP A 347 -16.57 13.19 11.34
N ILE A 348 -16.04 14.00 10.43
CA ILE A 348 -16.74 15.13 9.84
C ILE A 348 -17.33 14.71 8.50
N LEU A 349 -18.66 14.78 8.38
CA LEU A 349 -19.34 14.54 7.11
C LEU A 349 -18.96 15.61 6.09
N LYS A 350 -18.55 15.17 4.90
CA LYS A 350 -18.16 15.98 3.75
C LYS A 350 -19.24 15.89 2.66
N PRO A 351 -19.15 16.71 1.59
CA PRO A 351 -20.19 16.77 0.57
C PRO A 351 -20.61 15.39 0.07
N ILE A 352 -21.93 15.21 -0.03
CA ILE A 352 -22.56 13.96 -0.42
C ILE A 352 -22.78 13.98 -1.93
N LEU A 353 -22.41 12.91 -2.61
CA LEU A 353 -22.86 12.67 -3.97
C LEU A 353 -24.29 12.12 -3.93
N CYS A 354 -25.25 13.03 -3.95
CA CYS A 354 -26.67 12.71 -3.84
C CYS A 354 -27.25 12.13 -5.14
N ASN A 355 -28.26 11.26 -4.97
CA ASN A 355 -29.25 10.97 -5.99
C ASN A 355 -30.19 12.14 -6.13
N ASP A 356 -30.00 12.95 -7.16
CA ASP A 356 -31.02 13.89 -7.56
C ASP A 356 -31.34 13.68 -9.06
N PRO A 357 -32.54 13.17 -9.39
CA PRO A 357 -32.95 12.96 -10.78
C PRO A 357 -33.15 14.27 -11.54
N SER A 358 -33.18 15.43 -10.85
CA SER A 358 -33.26 16.76 -11.43
C SER A 358 -31.90 17.37 -11.78
N ILE A 359 -30.79 16.64 -11.58
CA ILE A 359 -29.45 17.13 -11.96
C ILE A 359 -29.39 17.35 -13.48
N GLU A 360 -29.15 18.61 -13.86
CA GLU A 360 -28.97 19.02 -15.25
C GLU A 360 -27.64 18.56 -15.84
N ASP A 361 -26.61 18.38 -15.00
CA ASP A 361 -25.29 17.89 -15.43
C ASP A 361 -25.40 16.48 -16.06
N PRO A 362 -25.07 16.31 -17.36
CA PRO A 362 -25.24 15.04 -18.05
C PRO A 362 -24.40 13.91 -17.47
N MET A 363 -23.23 14.21 -16.92
CA MET A 363 -22.30 13.22 -16.37
C MET A 363 -22.79 12.68 -15.03
N LEU A 364 -23.25 13.56 -14.14
CA LEU A 364 -23.89 13.20 -12.89
C LEU A 364 -25.21 12.44 -13.13
N ARG A 365 -25.98 12.83 -14.16
CA ARG A 365 -27.20 12.12 -14.56
C ARG A 365 -26.90 10.71 -15.10
N LEU A 366 -25.84 10.56 -15.91
CA LEU A 366 -25.37 9.25 -16.36
C LEU A 366 -24.97 8.37 -15.17
N LEU A 367 -24.21 8.94 -14.23
CA LEU A 367 -23.79 8.24 -13.01
C LEU A 367 -24.98 7.78 -12.16
N TYR A 368 -26.00 8.63 -12.04
CA TYR A 368 -27.27 8.31 -11.39
C TYR A 368 -27.96 7.11 -12.05
N LEU A 369 -28.11 7.14 -13.38
CA LEU A 369 -28.77 6.06 -14.13
C LEU A 369 -28.01 4.74 -14.00
N VAL A 370 -26.69 4.77 -14.19
CA VAL A 370 -25.80 3.62 -14.04
C VAL A 370 -25.96 2.98 -12.65
N ARG A 371 -25.99 3.81 -11.61
CA ARG A 371 -26.15 3.36 -10.23
C ARG A 371 -27.53 2.77 -9.97
N LYS A 372 -28.59 3.37 -10.52
CA LYS A 372 -29.97 2.89 -10.38
C LYS A 372 -30.14 1.47 -10.92
N TYR A 373 -29.53 1.18 -12.08
CA TYR A 373 -29.65 -0.13 -12.73
C TYR A 373 -28.54 -1.12 -12.33
N HIS A 374 -27.40 -0.65 -11.80
CA HIS A 374 -26.28 -1.49 -11.37
C HIS A 374 -25.74 -1.11 -9.98
N PRO A 375 -26.55 -1.25 -8.91
CA PRO A 375 -26.20 -0.79 -7.57
C PRO A 375 -24.97 -1.50 -6.95
N PHE A 376 -24.67 -2.72 -7.40
CA PHE A 376 -23.55 -3.53 -6.90
C PHE A 376 -22.21 -3.23 -7.59
N GLY A 377 -22.23 -2.65 -8.80
CA GLY A 377 -21.03 -2.38 -9.60
C GLY A 377 -20.49 -0.95 -9.46
N PHE A 378 -21.21 -0.07 -8.76
CA PHE A 378 -20.82 1.31 -8.50
C PHE A 378 -20.28 1.49 -7.08
N GLY A 379 -19.23 2.30 -6.87
CA GLY A 379 -18.87 2.74 -5.53
C GLY A 379 -17.60 3.60 -5.48
N PRO A 380 -17.15 3.96 -4.27
CA PRO A 380 -15.86 4.64 -4.07
C PRO A 380 -14.69 3.64 -4.16
N TYR A 381 -13.65 3.99 -4.93
CA TYR A 381 -12.55 3.08 -5.29
C TYR A 381 -11.20 3.53 -4.73
N ALA A 382 -10.91 4.83 -4.77
CA ALA A 382 -9.71 5.42 -4.19
C ALA A 382 -9.86 6.93 -3.98
N TRP A 383 -8.99 7.51 -3.16
CA TRP A 383 -8.84 8.95 -3.00
C TRP A 383 -7.63 9.45 -3.78
N HIS A 384 -7.73 10.64 -4.38
CA HIS A 384 -6.57 11.30 -4.97
C HIS A 384 -5.62 11.82 -3.87
N PRO A 385 -4.31 11.55 -3.94
CA PRO A 385 -3.37 11.82 -2.84
C PRO A 385 -3.17 13.31 -2.53
N THR A 386 -3.27 14.20 -3.53
CA THR A 386 -2.95 15.64 -3.37
C THR A 386 -4.14 16.59 -3.64
N SER A 387 -5.31 16.05 -3.96
CA SER A 387 -6.51 16.83 -4.33
C SER A 387 -7.74 16.19 -3.72
N GLU A 388 -8.74 17.00 -3.33
CA GLU A 388 -10.02 16.50 -2.82
C GLU A 388 -10.88 15.94 -3.97
N VAL A 389 -10.39 14.84 -4.54
CA VAL A 389 -11.00 14.09 -5.62
C VAL A 389 -11.21 12.65 -5.15
N LEU A 390 -12.44 12.19 -5.29
CA LEU A 390 -12.82 10.80 -5.05
C LEU A 390 -12.90 10.08 -6.38
N PHE A 391 -12.17 8.99 -6.52
CA PHE A 391 -12.29 8.11 -7.67
C PHE A 391 -13.45 7.15 -7.46
N LEU A 392 -14.42 7.19 -8.37
CA LEU A 392 -15.60 6.34 -8.38
C LEU A 392 -15.44 5.32 -9.51
N GLY A 393 -15.77 4.06 -9.23
CA GLY A 393 -15.72 3.01 -10.24
C GLY A 393 -17.12 2.54 -10.61
N VAL A 394 -17.29 2.25 -11.91
CA VAL A 394 -18.42 1.52 -12.47
C VAL A 394 -17.86 0.50 -13.45
N HIS A 395 -17.96 -0.79 -13.15
CA HIS A 395 -17.48 -1.87 -14.03
C HIS A 395 -16.01 -1.65 -14.46
N ASN A 396 -15.79 -1.22 -15.72
CA ASN A 396 -14.49 -1.01 -16.36
C ASN A 396 -14.15 0.49 -16.55
N ILE A 397 -14.91 1.41 -15.93
CA ILE A 397 -14.76 2.86 -16.06
C ILE A 397 -14.47 3.45 -14.68
N ILE A 398 -13.50 4.36 -14.62
CA ILE A 398 -13.19 5.15 -13.43
C ILE A 398 -13.50 6.62 -13.71
N PHE A 399 -14.25 7.22 -12.78
CA PHE A 399 -14.57 8.63 -12.76
C PHE A 399 -13.75 9.34 -11.68
N SER A 400 -13.34 10.59 -11.93
CA SER A 400 -12.95 11.53 -10.88
C SER A 400 -14.15 12.38 -10.48
N TYR A 401 -14.42 12.48 -9.19
CA TYR A 401 -15.39 13.41 -8.65
C TYR A 401 -14.68 14.43 -7.77
N HIS A 402 -14.71 15.70 -8.19
CA HIS A 402 -14.13 16.82 -7.44
C HIS A 402 -15.13 17.29 -6.38
N LEU A 403 -14.76 17.16 -5.10
CA LEU A 403 -15.68 17.45 -3.99
C LEU A 403 -16.06 18.93 -3.90
N GLU A 404 -15.11 19.84 -4.16
CA GLU A 404 -15.32 21.29 -4.09
C GLU A 404 -16.17 21.80 -5.27
N SER A 405 -15.75 21.49 -6.50
CA SER A 405 -16.41 21.98 -7.72
C SER A 405 -17.62 21.15 -8.14
N LYS A 406 -17.86 20.00 -7.49
CA LYS A 406 -18.91 19.02 -7.83
C LYS A 406 -18.85 18.51 -9.27
N ARG A 407 -17.69 18.60 -9.91
CA ARG A 407 -17.46 18.18 -11.29
C ARG A 407 -17.12 16.68 -11.36
N LEU A 408 -17.72 15.99 -12.32
CA LEU A 408 -17.47 14.57 -12.59
C LEU A 408 -16.82 14.42 -13.97
N GLU A 409 -15.73 13.65 -14.06
CA GLU A 409 -15.04 13.38 -15.32
C GLU A 409 -14.68 11.90 -15.46
N ILE A 410 -14.57 11.41 -16.70
CA ILE A 410 -14.03 10.08 -16.97
C ILE A 410 -12.51 10.21 -17.07
N VAL A 411 -11.80 9.51 -16.18
CA VAL A 411 -10.33 9.55 -16.12
C VAL A 411 -9.68 8.29 -16.67
N LEU A 412 -10.45 7.21 -16.76
CA LEU A 412 -10.01 5.95 -17.33
C LEU A 412 -11.21 5.17 -17.86
N ASP A 413 -11.20 4.88 -19.16
CA ASP A 413 -12.17 4.01 -19.83
C ASP A 413 -11.47 2.74 -20.35
N ARG A 414 -12.24 1.66 -20.58
CA ARG A 414 -11.78 0.45 -21.28
C ARG A 414 -10.55 -0.26 -20.68
N ILE A 415 -10.42 -0.33 -19.35
CA ILE A 415 -9.36 -1.11 -18.66
C ILE A 415 -9.39 -2.60 -19.07
N GLY A 416 -10.53 -3.07 -19.58
CA GLY A 416 -10.74 -4.44 -20.04
C GLY A 416 -10.75 -5.46 -18.90
N ILE A 417 -10.84 -5.00 -17.65
CA ILE A 417 -11.05 -5.81 -16.44
C ILE A 417 -12.02 -5.09 -15.51
N GLU A 418 -12.91 -5.86 -14.89
CA GLU A 418 -13.87 -5.34 -13.92
C GLU A 418 -13.14 -4.99 -12.63
N VAL A 419 -13.23 -3.73 -12.21
CA VAL A 419 -12.49 -3.29 -11.04
C VAL A 419 -13.36 -3.50 -9.80
N HIS A 420 -12.83 -4.26 -8.84
CA HIS A 420 -13.49 -4.48 -7.54
C HIS A 420 -13.09 -3.39 -6.55
N ARG A 421 -14.01 -3.03 -5.65
CA ARG A 421 -13.82 -1.94 -4.68
C ARG A 421 -12.60 -2.16 -3.78
N GLY A 422 -11.94 -1.06 -3.42
CA GLY A 422 -10.75 -1.07 -2.56
C GLY A 422 -9.50 -1.67 -3.22
N ARG A 423 -9.51 -1.90 -4.53
CA ARG A 423 -8.40 -2.49 -5.29
C ARG A 423 -7.88 -1.61 -6.44
N LEU A 424 -8.13 -0.31 -6.33
CA LEU A 424 -7.59 0.73 -7.19
C LEU A 424 -6.53 1.52 -6.41
N TYR A 425 -5.31 1.58 -6.92
CA TYR A 425 -4.20 2.32 -6.31
C TYR A 425 -3.77 3.44 -7.26
N PRO A 426 -4.09 4.70 -6.95
CA PRO A 426 -3.53 5.86 -7.65
C PRO A 426 -2.00 5.80 -7.54
N TYR A 427 -1.33 5.95 -8.67
CA TYR A 427 0.12 5.84 -8.76
C TYR A 427 0.73 7.19 -9.13
N SER A 428 1.68 7.63 -8.31
CA SER A 428 2.57 8.76 -8.57
C SER A 428 4.00 8.25 -8.60
N ARG A 429 4.85 8.88 -9.41
CA ARG A 429 6.26 8.49 -9.57
C ARG A 429 7.05 8.84 -8.30
N CYS A 430 8.05 8.02 -7.97
CA CYS A 430 8.94 8.25 -6.83
C CYS A 430 10.41 8.22 -7.28
N LEU A 431 11.11 9.32 -7.07
CA LEU A 431 12.52 9.46 -7.48
C LEU A 431 13.50 8.96 -6.39
N VAL A 432 12.99 8.56 -5.22
CA VAL A 432 13.81 8.05 -4.12
C VAL A 432 14.43 6.71 -4.52
N SER A 433 15.75 6.63 -4.44
CA SER A 433 16.48 5.41 -4.73
C SER A 433 16.34 4.40 -3.59
N LEU A 434 16.22 3.11 -3.95
CA LEU A 434 16.18 2.03 -2.98
C LEU A 434 17.60 1.63 -2.57
N LYS A 435 17.81 1.39 -1.27
CA LYS A 435 19.01 0.74 -0.71
C LYS A 435 18.92 -0.77 -0.97
N ASP A 436 20.02 -1.39 -1.41
CA ASP A 436 20.14 -2.85 -1.50
C ASP A 436 20.51 -3.46 -0.13
N PHE A 437 19.93 -4.61 0.19
CA PHE A 437 20.16 -5.34 1.45
C PHE A 437 20.78 -6.73 1.24
N LEU A 438 21.42 -6.96 0.08
CA LEU A 438 22.01 -8.25 -0.23
C LEU A 438 22.91 -8.74 0.92
N PRO A 439 22.79 -10.02 1.33
CA PRO A 439 23.67 -10.56 2.36
C PRO A 439 25.12 -10.37 1.91
N ARG A 440 25.95 -9.72 2.74
CA ARG A 440 27.40 -9.94 2.65
C ARG A 440 27.57 -11.45 2.72
N HIS A 441 28.08 -12.06 1.66
CA HIS A 441 28.39 -13.49 1.65
C HIS A 441 29.11 -13.81 2.97
N TYR A 442 28.48 -14.63 3.82
CA TYR A 442 29.22 -15.35 4.84
C TYR A 442 30.26 -16.15 4.08
N GLY A 443 31.53 -15.79 4.28
CA GLY A 443 32.65 -16.33 3.52
C GLY A 443 32.68 -17.85 3.61
N SER A 444 32.33 -18.51 2.51
CA SER A 444 32.93 -19.78 2.18
C SER A 444 34.23 -19.46 1.47
N ASN A 445 35.35 -19.56 2.20
CA ASN A 445 36.65 -19.77 1.60
C ASN A 445 36.55 -20.95 0.63
N GLN A 446 36.54 -20.68 -0.66
CA GLN A 446 37.09 -21.57 -1.68
C GLN A 446 37.65 -20.69 -2.79
N SER A 447 38.98 -20.65 -2.80
CA SER A 447 39.84 -20.15 -3.87
C SER A 447 39.34 -20.60 -5.24
N LEU A 448 38.93 -19.65 -6.05
CA LEU A 448 38.92 -19.76 -7.50
C LEU A 448 39.59 -18.51 -8.06
N GLU A 449 40.92 -18.60 -8.23
CA GLU A 449 41.64 -17.78 -9.18
C GLU A 449 40.94 -17.88 -10.53
N LYS A 450 40.36 -16.77 -11.00
CA LYS A 450 40.05 -16.60 -12.42
C LYS A 450 41.10 -15.69 -13.01
N ALA A 451 41.91 -16.30 -13.86
CA ALA A 451 42.97 -15.74 -14.67
C ALA A 451 42.55 -14.43 -15.36
N ARG A 452 43.42 -13.42 -15.24
CA ARG A 452 43.43 -12.25 -16.12
C ARG A 452 43.85 -12.70 -17.54
N PRO A 453 43.20 -12.24 -18.61
CA PRO A 453 43.76 -12.37 -19.94
C PRO A 453 45.04 -11.52 -20.03
N ARG A 454 46.18 -12.17 -20.29
CA ARG A 454 47.42 -11.47 -20.67
C ARG A 454 47.21 -10.82 -22.04
N ALA A 455 47.46 -9.51 -22.10
CA ALA A 455 47.61 -8.80 -23.35
C ALA A 455 48.83 -9.36 -24.11
N HIS A 456 48.61 -9.89 -25.31
CA HIS A 456 49.70 -10.11 -26.26
C HIS A 456 50.08 -8.76 -26.90
N ARG A 457 51.28 -8.29 -26.57
CA ARG A 457 52.07 -7.39 -27.41
C ARG A 457 53.05 -8.25 -28.23
N GLY A 458 53.16 -7.92 -29.51
CA GLY A 458 54.18 -8.25 -30.51
C GLY A 458 53.63 -7.65 -31.80
N ILE A 459 54.18 -6.60 -32.43
CA ILE A 459 55.54 -6.41 -32.95
C ILE A 459 56.02 -7.70 -33.62
N ASP A 460 55.66 -7.87 -34.89
CA ASP A 460 56.50 -7.43 -36.01
C ASP A 460 55.63 -6.80 -37.11
#